data_AF-A0A349ESK7-F1
#
_entry.id   AF-A0A349ESK7-F1
#
_cell.length_a   1.000
_cell.length_b   1.000
_cell.length_c   1.000
_cell.angle_alpha   90.00
_cell.angle_beta   90.00
_cell.angle_gamma   90.00
#
_symmetry.space_group_name_H-M   'P 1'
#
loop_
_entity.id
_entity.type
_entity.pdbx_description
1 polymer ?
#
loop_
_entity_poly.entity_id
_entity_poly.type
_entity_poly.pdbx_seq_one_letter_code
_entity_poly.pdbx_strand_id
1 'polypeptide(L)' 'MSRTVIDIQDDLLRKAQKLTGITKKVEIVNYALKRLLEQKEFEQVLELRGKVKWEGNLDEMRRDRHGSR' A
#
# COMPACT_ATOMS: atom_id res chain seq x y z
N MET A 1 -17.57 -15.87 7.12
CA MET A 1 -16.11 -15.88 7.39
C MET A 1 -15.75 -17.24 7.97
N SER A 2 -14.61 -17.82 7.56
CA SER A 2 -14.03 -19.00 8.21
C SER A 2 -13.23 -18.58 9.45
N ARG A 3 -13.26 -19.41 10.49
CA ARG A 3 -12.46 -19.21 11.71
C ARG A 3 -11.24 -20.12 11.65
N THR A 4 -10.06 -19.54 11.83
CA THR A 4 -8.79 -20.27 11.83
C THR A 4 -8.00 -19.89 13.08
N VAL A 5 -7.36 -20.88 13.69
CA VAL A 5 -6.42 -20.66 14.80
C VAL A 5 -5.02 -20.62 14.19
N ILE A 6 -4.29 -19.54 14.46
CA ILE A 6 -2.93 -19.33 13.98
C ILE A 6 -2.06 -18.83 15.12
N ASP A 7 -0.81 -19.28 15.15
CA ASP A 7 0.19 -18.75 16.07
C ASP A 7 0.86 -17.52 15.44
N ILE A 8 0.89 -16.41 16.20
CA ILE A 8 1.45 -15.14 15.77
C ILE A 8 2.52 -14.74 16.78
N GLN A 9 3.68 -14.29 16.29
CA GLN A 9 4.73 -13.79 17.16
C GLN A 9 4.27 -12.53 17.92
N ASP A 10 4.37 -12.57 19.25
CA ASP A 10 3.85 -11.51 20.12
C ASP A 10 4.62 -10.18 19.96
N ASP A 11 5.91 -10.23 19.65
CA ASP A 11 6.72 -9.04 19.44
C ASP A 11 6.28 -8.28 18.17
N LEU A 12 5.98 -9.03 17.09
CA LEU A 12 5.44 -8.48 15.85
C LEU A 12 4.06 -7.86 16.09
N LEU A 13 3.20 -8.57 16.81
CA LEU A 13 1.86 -8.07 17.14
C LEU A 13 1.93 -6.78 17.96
N ARG A 14 2.78 -6.73 19.00
CA ARG A 14 2.95 -5.52 19.82
C ARG A 14 3.47 -4.34 19.01
N LYS A 15 4.43 -4.56 18.12
CA LYS A 15 4.92 -3.52 17.20
C LYS A 15 3.81 -3.03 16.28
N ALA A 16 3.04 -3.94 15.69
CA ALA A 16 1.92 -3.59 14.83
C ALA A 16 0.85 -2.79 15.59
N GLN A 17 0.47 -3.22 16.80
CA GLN A 17 -0.46 -2.48 17.66
C GLN A 17 0.03 -1.06 17.95
N LYS A 18 1.31 -0.90 18.31
CA LYS A 18 1.90 0.40 18.61
C LYS A 18 1.92 1.34 17.40
N LEU A 19 2.21 0.81 16.21
CA LEU A 19 2.32 1.62 14.98
C LEU A 19 0.97 1.92 14.35
N THR A 20 0.01 1.00 14.43
CA THR A 20 -1.30 1.13 13.78
C THR A 20 -2.40 1.65 14.71
N GLY A 21 -2.21 1.57 16.03
CA GLY A 21 -3.24 1.87 17.02
C GLY A 21 -4.35 0.81 17.13
N ILE A 22 -4.31 -0.24 16.31
CA ILE A 22 -5.32 -1.31 16.33
C ILE A 22 -5.09 -2.19 17.56
N THR A 23 -6.15 -2.51 18.30
CA THR A 23 -6.04 -3.34 19.52
C THR A 23 -6.33 -4.81 19.26
N LYS A 24 -7.28 -5.12 18.36
CA LYS A 24 -7.72 -6.51 18.13
C LYS A 24 -6.77 -7.24 17.19
N LYS A 25 -6.34 -8.43 17.61
CA LYS A 25 -5.43 -9.30 16.81
C LYS A 25 -5.98 -9.60 15.42
N VAL A 26 -7.27 -9.91 15.33
CA VAL A 26 -7.95 -10.23 14.05
C VAL A 26 -7.95 -9.05 13.09
N GLU A 27 -8.17 -7.83 13.61
CA GLU A 27 -8.16 -6.62 12.78
C GLU A 27 -6.76 -6.32 12.24
N ILE A 28 -5.71 -6.54 13.04
CA ILE A 28 -4.32 -6.41 12.59
C ILE A 28 -4.00 -7.40 11.46
N VAL A 29 -4.42 -8.66 11.60
CA VAL A 29 -4.18 -9.68 10.57
C VAL A 29 -4.90 -9.30 9.27
N ASN A 30 -6.17 -8.92 9.35
CA ASN A 30 -6.93 -8.48 8.16
C ASN A 30 -6.32 -7.24 7.52
N TYR A 31 -5.89 -6.28 8.34
CA TYR A 31 -5.20 -5.09 7.87
C TYR A 31 -3.90 -5.44 7.15
N ALA A 32 -3.07 -6.31 7.73
CA ALA A 32 -1.81 -6.76 7.13
C ALA A 32 -2.03 -7.47 5.78
N LEU A 33 -3.04 -8.35 5.69
CA LEU A 33 -3.40 -9.03 4.45
C LEU A 33 -3.85 -8.03 3.37
N LYS A 34 -4.68 -7.06 3.73
CA LYS A 34 -5.10 -6.00 2.80
C LYS A 34 -3.91 -5.19 2.29
N ARG A 35 -3.03 -4.75 3.19
CA ARG A 35 -1.83 -3.99 2.83
C ARG A 35 -0.88 -4.78 1.94
N LEU A 36 -0.74 -6.08 2.16
CA LEU A 36 0.06 -6.96 1.32
C LEU A 36 -0.48 -7.01 -0.11
N LEU A 37 -1.81 -7.13 -0.28
CA LEU A 37 -2.44 -7.14 -1.59
C LEU A 37 -2.27 -5.79 -2.31
N GLU A 38 -2.56 -4.68 -1.63
CA GLU A 38 -2.34 -3.34 -2.19
C GLU A 38 -0.90 -3.14 -2.67
N GLN A 39 0.07 -3.59 -1.85
CA GLN A 39 1.49 -3.53 -2.21
C GLN A 39 1.79 -4.35 -3.47
N LYS A 40 1.23 -5.55 -3.61
CA LYS A 40 1.42 -6.41 -4.78
C LYS A 40 0.77 -5.84 -6.04
N GLU A 41 -0.41 -5.23 -5.91
CA GLU A 41 -1.06 -4.51 -7.01
C GLU A 41 -0.18 -3.34 -7.50
N PHE A 42 0.41 -2.56 -6.59
CA PHE A 42 1.35 -1.52 -6.98
C PHE A 42 2.60 -2.08 -7.65
N GLU A 43 3.16 -3.18 -7.16
CA GLU A 43 4.31 -3.85 -7.80
C GLU A 43 4.00 -4.25 -9.25
N GLN A 44 2.81 -4.80 -9.52
CA GLN A 44 2.37 -5.13 -10.88
C GLN A 44 2.28 -3.90 -11.79
N VAL A 45 1.80 -2.77 -11.27
CA VAL A 45 1.79 -1.52 -12.04
C VAL A 45 3.22 -1.05 -12.34
N LEU A 46 4.15 -1.18 -11.39
CA LEU A 46 5.55 -0.82 -11.60
C LEU A 46 6.23 -1.69 -12.66
N GLU A 47 5.79 -2.94 -12.86
CA GLU A 47 6.28 -3.80 -13.94
C GLU A 47 5.94 -3.28 -15.35
N LEU A 48 4.97 -2.39 -15.48
CA LEU A 48 4.61 -1.73 -16.75
C LEU A 48 5.61 -0.64 -17.14
N ARG A 49 6.51 -0.25 -16.24
CA ARG A 49 7.54 0.77 -16.51
C ARG A 49 8.34 0.42 -17.76
N GLY A 50 8.30 1.32 -18.75
CA GLY A 50 9.02 1.14 -20.03
C GLY A 50 8.38 0.15 -21.00
N LYS A 51 7.31 -0.55 -20.61
CA LYS A 51 6.54 -1.44 -21.49
C LYS A 51 5.35 -0.74 -22.14
N VAL A 52 4.81 0.29 -21.48
CA VAL A 52 3.67 1.06 -21.98
C VAL A 52 4.13 2.38 -22.59
N LYS A 53 3.54 2.75 -23.72
CA LYS A 53 3.74 4.06 -24.34
C LYS A 53 2.94 5.09 -23.56
N TRP A 54 3.62 6.15 -23.13
CA TRP A 54 2.96 7.28 -22.48
C TRP A 54 2.50 8.28 -23.54
N GLU A 55 1.20 8.61 -23.56
CA GLU A 55 0.56 9.50 -24.54
C GLU A 55 0.19 10.87 -23.95
N GLY A 56 1.13 11.50 -23.25
CA GLY A 56 0.97 12.88 -22.77
C GLY A 56 2.08 13.79 -23.27
N ASN A 57 1.99 15.09 -22.96
CA ASN A 57 3.09 16.02 -23.13
C ASN A 57 3.48 16.60 -21.76
N LEU A 58 4.69 16.23 -21.31
CA LEU A 58 5.21 16.56 -19.98
C LEU A 58 5.39 18.06 -19.80
N ASP A 59 5.76 18.77 -20.85
CA ASP A 59 6.00 20.20 -20.78
C ASP A 59 4.68 20.94 -20.55
N GLU A 60 3.59 20.51 -21.17
CA GLU A 60 2.27 21.14 -20.99
C GLU A 60 1.75 21.01 -19.57
N MET A 61 1.82 19.81 -19.00
CA MET A 61 1.35 19.52 -17.64
C MET A 61 2.13 20.28 -16.56
N ARG A 62 3.33 20.78 -16.88
CA ARG A 62 4.20 21.49 -15.94
C ARG A 62 4.04 23.01 -16.00
N ARG A 63 3.47 23.57 -17.08
CA ARG A 63 3.30 25.01 -17.26
C ARG A 63 2.44 25.63 -16.14
N ASP A 64 1.43 24.92 -15.65
CA ASP A 64 0.54 25.40 -14.59
C ASP A 64 1.20 25.55 -13.21
N ARG A 65 2.42 25.00 -13.02
CA ARG A 65 3.11 25.03 -11.72
C ARG A 65 3.96 26.29 -11.50
N HIS A 66 4.21 27.07 -12.56
CA HIS A 66 5.07 28.25 -12.51
C HIS A 66 4.31 29.57 -12.79
N GLY A 67 2.97 29.54 -12.85
CA GLY A 67 2.11 30.68 -13.19
C GLY A 67 1.51 31.46 -12.02
N SER A 68 2.18 31.54 -10.87
CA SER A 68 1.84 32.50 -9.81
C SER A 68 3.10 33.09 -9.22
N ARG A 69 3.59 34.15 -9.85
CA ARG A 69 4.45 35.15 -9.24
C ARG A 69 4.03 36.51 -9.74
#